data_AF-A0A0U9H6Y2-F1
#
_entry.id   AF-A0A0U9H6Y2-F1
#
_cell.length_a   1.000
_cell.length_b   1.000
_cell.length_c   1.000
_cell.angle_alpha   90.00
_cell.angle_beta   90.00
_cell.angle_gamma   90.00
#
_symmetry.space_group_name_H-M   'P 1'
#
loop_
_entity.id
_entity.type
_entity.pdbx_description
1 polymer ?
#
loop_
_entity_poly.entity_id
_entity_poly.type
_entity_poly.pdbx_seq_one_letter_code
_entity_poly.pdbx_strand_id
1 'polypeptide(L)'
;MEQYLTIEKFNKLLTKWNGKKVRVVKQEIDDCDELIIDLRAVTYESNPHRLDEYTPLHSLQLNGTGQVENSAQNMEQLPSSVYEIPLEDSSLYQFDGSRFSLTTDRGIYTIEVIE
;
A
#
# COMPACT_ATOMS: atom_id res chain seq x y z
N MET A 1 -2.50 -1.61 20.70
CA MET A 1 -3.71 -2.45 20.58
C MET A 1 -4.07 -2.39 19.11
N GLU A 2 -3.98 -3.51 18.40
CA GLU A 2 -4.31 -3.55 16.98
C GLU A 2 -5.81 -3.32 16.79
N GLN A 3 -6.17 -2.31 16.00
CA GLN A 3 -7.56 -1.98 15.71
C GLN A 3 -7.87 -2.26 14.25
N TYR A 4 -8.86 -3.12 13.99
CA TYR A 4 -9.45 -3.26 12.67
C TYR A 4 -10.22 -1.99 12.29
N LEU A 5 -10.01 -1.54 11.06
CA LEU A 5 -10.58 -0.32 10.52
C LEU A 5 -11.47 -0.64 9.33
N THR A 6 -12.50 0.18 9.14
CA THR A 6 -13.14 0.32 7.82
C THR A 6 -12.14 0.97 6.85
N ILE A 7 -12.28 0.69 5.55
CA ILE A 7 -11.43 1.33 4.53
C ILE A 7 -11.46 2.86 4.57
N GLU A 8 -12.62 3.48 4.81
CA GLU A 8 -12.76 4.94 4.91
C GLU A 8 -11.90 5.52 6.04
N LYS A 9 -11.92 4.84 7.20
CA LYS A 9 -11.13 5.23 8.37
C LYS A 9 -9.64 4.99 8.15
N PHE A 10 -9.28 3.86 7.54
CA PHE A 10 -7.90 3.55 7.16
C PHE A 10 -7.37 4.65 6.23
N ASN A 11 -8.08 4.92 5.13
CA ASN A 11 -7.72 5.95 4.15
C ASN A 11 -7.55 7.31 4.82
N LYS A 12 -8.53 7.74 5.66
CA LYS A 12 -8.47 9.01 6.40
C LYS A 12 -7.27 9.13 7.34
N LEU A 13 -6.83 8.02 7.94
CA LEU A 13 -5.66 8.02 8.81
C LEU A 13 -4.37 8.03 8.00
N LEU A 14 -4.28 7.21 6.96
CA LEU A 14 -3.11 7.12 6.09
C LEU A 14 -2.86 8.42 5.31
N THR A 15 -3.90 9.17 4.92
CA THR A 15 -3.75 10.49 4.29
C THR A 15 -3.01 11.50 5.17
N LYS A 16 -3.00 11.31 6.51
CA LYS A 16 -2.22 12.17 7.41
C LYS A 16 -0.71 12.00 7.25
N TRP A 17 -0.29 10.97 6.52
CA TRP A 17 1.11 10.72 6.19
C TRP A 17 1.52 11.32 4.84
N ASN A 18 0.61 12.02 4.13
CA ASN A 18 0.98 12.82 2.98
C ASN A 18 2.08 13.83 3.37
N GLY A 19 3.07 13.95 2.49
CA GLY A 19 4.29 14.74 2.69
C GLY A 19 5.38 14.05 3.49
N LYS A 20 5.19 12.80 3.92
CA LYS A 20 6.19 12.03 4.68
C LYS A 20 6.87 10.98 3.81
N LYS A 21 8.05 10.55 4.25
CA LYS A 21 8.70 9.37 3.71
C LYS A 21 8.16 8.12 4.40
N VAL A 22 7.67 7.18 3.62
CA VAL A 22 7.09 5.93 4.11
C VAL A 22 7.84 4.73 3.54
N ARG A 23 7.99 3.69 4.34
CA ARG A 23 8.42 2.37 3.92
C ARG A 23 7.18 1.51 3.75
N VAL A 24 7.11 0.77 2.64
CA VAL A 24 6.08 -0.22 2.37
C VAL A 24 6.78 -1.57 2.20
N VAL A 25 6.30 -2.57 2.93
CA VAL A 25 6.75 -3.96 2.79
C VAL A 25 5.56 -4.79 2.37
N LYS A 26 5.72 -5.56 1.29
CA LYS A 26 4.75 -6.58 0.87
C LYS A 26 5.32 -7.95 1.18
N GLN A 27 4.64 -8.69 2.05
CA GLN A 27 5.00 -10.06 2.41
C GLN A 27 4.01 -11.04 1.76
N GLU A 28 4.54 -11.92 0.93
CA GLU A 28 3.88 -13.13 0.40
C GLU A 28 4.43 -14.38 1.10
N ILE A 29 3.93 -15.56 0.75
CA ILE A 29 4.36 -16.83 1.37
C ILE A 29 5.86 -17.07 1.17
N ASP A 30 6.35 -16.82 -0.04
CA ASP A 30 7.72 -17.15 -0.45
C ASP A 30 8.55 -15.90 -0.86
N ASP A 31 7.95 -14.71 -0.81
CA ASP A 31 8.57 -13.48 -1.31
C ASP A 31 8.32 -12.28 -0.38
N CYS A 32 9.26 -11.34 -0.34
CA CYS A 32 9.17 -10.12 0.44
C CYS A 32 9.75 -8.96 -0.37
N ASP A 33 8.87 -8.05 -0.79
CA ASP A 33 9.26 -6.83 -1.49
C ASP A 33 9.30 -5.64 -0.52
N GLU A 34 10.30 -4.79 -0.67
CA GLU A 34 10.39 -3.51 0.04
C GLU A 34 10.47 -2.34 -0.92
N LEU A 35 9.76 -1.25 -0.58
CA LEU A 35 9.90 0.03 -1.24
C LEU A 35 9.83 1.20 -0.25
N ILE A 36 10.46 2.31 -0.63
CA ILE A 36 10.45 3.58 0.09
C ILE A 36 9.82 4.63 -0.82
N ILE A 37 8.82 5.37 -0.33
CA ILE A 37 8.10 6.39 -1.09
C ILE A 37 8.16 7.73 -0.34
N ASP A 38 8.52 8.80 -1.04
CA ASP A 38 8.17 10.17 -0.67
C ASP A 38 6.68 10.39 -0.98
N LEU A 39 5.82 10.05 -0.01
CA LEU A 39 4.38 9.97 -0.18
C LEU A 39 3.79 11.37 -0.37
N ARG A 40 3.30 11.67 -1.57
CA ARG A 40 2.63 12.95 -1.87
C ARG A 40 1.14 12.89 -1.58
N ALA A 41 0.49 11.80 -2.00
CA ALA A 41 -0.94 11.63 -1.83
C ALA A 41 -1.33 10.16 -1.73
N VAL A 42 -2.39 9.90 -0.98
CA VAL A 42 -3.06 8.60 -0.93
C VAL A 42 -4.40 8.77 -1.61
N THR A 43 -4.63 8.02 -2.69
CA THR A 43 -5.89 8.01 -3.43
C THR A 43 -6.51 6.62 -3.40
N TYR A 44 -7.82 6.57 -3.58
CA TYR A 44 -8.56 5.34 -3.72
C TYR A 44 -9.22 5.35 -5.09
N GLU A 45 -8.87 4.39 -5.92
CA GLU A 45 -9.48 4.23 -7.24
C GLU A 45 -10.46 3.06 -7.20
N SER A 46 -11.60 3.25 -7.84
CA SER A 46 -12.57 2.19 -8.09
C SER A 46 -12.68 2.03 -9.59
N ASN A 47 -12.55 0.80 -10.07
CA ASN A 47 -12.75 0.49 -11.49
C ASN A 47 -14.11 -0.22 -11.67
N PRO A 48 -15.22 0.52 -11.77
CA PRO A 48 -16.55 -0.07 -11.94
C PRO A 48 -16.74 -0.69 -13.34
N HIS A 49 -15.80 -0.49 -14.28
CA HIS A 49 -15.86 -0.99 -15.66
C HIS A 49 -14.93 -2.19 -15.89
N ARG A 50 -14.77 -3.06 -14.88
CA ARG A 50 -14.05 -4.33 -15.04
C ARG A 50 -14.68 -5.14 -16.19
N LEU A 51 -13.85 -5.49 -17.17
CA LEU A 51 -14.22 -6.39 -18.26
C LEU A 51 -14.12 -7.86 -17.83
N ASP A 52 -13.40 -8.16 -16.74
CA ASP A 52 -13.24 -9.49 -16.16
C ASP A 52 -12.98 -9.47 -14.63
N GLU A 53 -13.07 -10.65 -14.02
CA GLU A 53 -12.86 -10.89 -12.59
C GLU A 53 -11.37 -10.81 -12.16
N TYR A 54 -10.43 -10.51 -13.06
CA TYR A 54 -8.99 -10.51 -12.78
C TYR A 54 -8.42 -9.14 -12.40
N THR A 55 -9.13 -8.04 -12.73
CA THR A 55 -8.68 -6.65 -12.47
C THR A 55 -9.24 -6.03 -11.18
N PRO A 56 -8.58 -5.97 -10.02
CA PRO A 56 -9.19 -5.60 -8.72
C PRO A 56 -10.23 -4.46 -8.76
N LEU A 57 -11.36 -4.62 -8.07
CA LEU A 57 -12.47 -3.64 -8.08
C LEU A 57 -12.02 -2.28 -7.56
N HIS A 58 -11.05 -2.33 -6.64
CA HIS A 58 -10.54 -1.19 -5.93
C HIS A 58 -9.03 -1.27 -5.82
N SER A 59 -8.36 -0.11 -5.79
CA SER A 59 -6.94 -0.01 -5.51
C SER A 59 -6.67 1.15 -4.56
N LEU A 60 -5.75 0.92 -3.62
CA LEU A 60 -5.13 1.97 -2.84
C LEU A 60 -3.88 2.44 -3.57
N GLN A 61 -3.84 3.71 -3.91
CA GLN A 61 -2.74 4.32 -4.66
C GLN A 61 -1.89 5.18 -3.72
N LEU A 62 -0.62 4.80 -3.57
CA LEU A 62 0.41 5.59 -2.91
C LEU A 62 1.14 6.40 -3.98
N ASN A 63 0.78 7.67 -4.10
CA ASN A 63 1.33 8.57 -5.11
C ASN A 63 2.57 9.23 -4.56
N GLY A 64 3.69 9.11 -5.25
CA GLY A 64 4.97 9.65 -4.81
C GLY A 64 6.12 9.18 -5.68
N THR A 65 7.28 9.78 -5.47
CA THR A 65 8.54 9.27 -6.01
C THR A 65 9.15 8.34 -4.97
N GLY A 66 9.99 7.40 -5.39
CA GLY A 66 10.65 6.55 -4.42
C GLY A 66 11.54 5.51 -5.05
N GLN A 67 11.87 4.50 -4.26
CA GLN A 67 12.75 3.41 -4.63
C GLN A 67 12.13 2.07 -4.26
N VAL A 68 12.40 1.03 -5.05
CA VAL A 68 11.99 -0.35 -4.82
C VAL A 68 13.22 -1.25 -4.85
N GLU A 69 13.24 -2.26 -3.99
CA GLU A 69 14.28 -3.28 -4.01
C GLU A 69 14.13 -4.15 -5.27
N ASN A 70 15.21 -4.28 -6.04
CA ASN A 70 15.25 -5.16 -7.20
C ASN A 70 15.67 -6.59 -6.80
N SER A 71 15.60 -7.54 -7.73
CA SER A 71 15.99 -8.94 -7.48
C SER A 71 17.48 -9.12 -7.10
N ALA A 72 18.31 -8.09 -7.25
CA ALA A 72 19.71 -8.06 -6.85
C ALA A 72 19.92 -7.33 -5.50
N GLN A 73 18.84 -7.07 -4.76
CA GLN A 73 18.84 -6.38 -3.46
C GLN A 73 19.40 -4.94 -3.51
N ASN A 74 19.27 -4.29 -4.67
CA ASN A 74 19.62 -2.87 -4.83
C ASN A 74 18.35 -2.04 -4.92
N MET A 75 18.40 -0.84 -4.34
CA MET A 75 17.32 0.13 -4.44
C MET A 75 17.38 0.86 -5.79
N GLU A 76 16.37 0.65 -6.63
CA GLU A 76 16.20 1.34 -7.91
C GLU A 76 15.01 2.29 -7.86
N GLN A 77 14.99 3.29 -8.74
CA GLN A 77 13.85 4.21 -8.81
C GLN A 77 12.56 3.48 -9.14
N LEU A 78 11.48 3.82 -8.42
CA LEU A 78 10.14 3.37 -8.75
C LEU A 78 9.82 3.74 -10.21
N PRO A 79 9.41 2.77 -11.05
CA PRO A 79 9.19 3.00 -12.48
C PRO A 79 7.99 3.91 -12.77
N SER A 80 7.06 4.01 -11.82
CA SER A 80 5.90 4.89 -11.86
C SER A 80 5.85 5.71 -10.57
N SER A 81 5.28 6.92 -10.64
CA SER A 81 5.03 7.74 -9.45
C SER A 81 3.81 7.29 -8.64
N VAL A 82 3.32 6.08 -8.89
CA VAL A 82 2.17 5.48 -8.23
C VAL A 82 2.52 4.04 -7.91
N TYR A 83 2.41 3.68 -6.64
CA TYR A 83 2.42 2.30 -6.19
C TYR A 83 1.00 1.88 -5.83
N GLU A 84 0.53 0.79 -6.44
CA GLU A 84 -0.84 0.31 -6.27
C GLU A 84 -0.90 -0.92 -5.39
N ILE A 85 -1.74 -0.86 -4.36
CA ILE A 85 -2.12 -2.02 -3.58
C ILE A 85 -3.53 -2.42 -4.02
N PRO A 86 -3.70 -3.60 -4.65
CA PRO A 86 -5.01 -4.09 -5.04
C PRO A 86 -5.84 -4.41 -3.81
N LEU A 87 -7.13 -4.13 -3.88
CA LEU A 87 -8.07 -4.33 -2.79
C LEU A 87 -9.24 -5.21 -3.24
N GLU A 88 -9.49 -6.24 -2.46
CA GLU A 88 -10.63 -7.14 -2.58
C GLU A 88 -11.65 -6.87 -1.45
N ASP A 89 -12.87 -7.37 -1.61
CA ASP A 89 -13.91 -7.25 -0.57
C ASP A 89 -13.51 -7.94 0.76
N SER A 90 -12.61 -8.93 0.67
CA SER A 90 -12.02 -9.66 1.79
C SER A 90 -10.88 -8.89 2.50
N SER A 91 -10.44 -7.76 1.95
CA SER A 91 -9.29 -7.02 2.48
C SER A 91 -9.50 -6.56 3.92
N LEU A 92 -8.48 -6.76 4.76
CA LEU A 92 -8.50 -6.37 6.17
C LEU A 92 -7.54 -5.20 6.42
N TYR A 93 -8.04 -4.17 7.08
CA TYR A 93 -7.32 -2.93 7.36
C TYR A 93 -7.04 -2.81 8.85
N GLN A 94 -5.80 -2.55 9.24
CA GLN A 94 -5.41 -2.42 10.63
C GLN A 94 -4.48 -1.23 10.84
N PHE A 95 -4.54 -0.65 12.04
CA PHE A 95 -3.57 0.33 12.52
C PHE A 95 -3.22 0.03 13.98
N ASP A 96 -1.93 -0.10 14.27
CA ASP A 96 -1.43 -0.44 15.62
C ASP A 96 -1.12 0.81 16.48
N GLY A 97 -1.20 2.00 15.88
CA GLY A 97 -0.80 3.29 16.47
C GLY A 97 0.46 3.88 15.82
N SER A 98 1.25 3.05 15.14
CA SER A 98 2.51 3.41 14.50
C SER A 98 2.60 2.96 13.05
N ARG A 99 2.00 1.81 12.72
CA ARG A 99 2.07 1.16 11.41
C ARG A 99 0.67 0.77 10.95
N PHE A 100 0.48 0.87 9.64
CA PHE A 100 -0.68 0.30 8.97
C PHE A 100 -0.35 -1.11 8.49
N SER A 101 -1.30 -2.02 8.64
CA SER A 101 -1.26 -3.35 8.02
C SER A 101 -2.49 -3.53 7.17
N LEU A 102 -2.30 -4.08 5.98
CA LEU A 102 -3.34 -4.37 5.00
C LEU A 102 -3.16 -5.80 4.51
N THR A 103 -4.11 -6.67 4.83
CA THR A 103 -4.12 -8.06 4.35
C THR A 103 -5.05 -8.15 3.14
N THR A 104 -4.52 -8.64 2.02
CA THR A 104 -5.23 -8.83 0.75
C THR A 104 -5.07 -10.28 0.30
N ASP A 105 -5.73 -10.66 -0.78
CA ASP A 105 -5.56 -12.00 -1.37
C ASP A 105 -4.13 -12.21 -1.94
N ARG A 106 -3.39 -11.12 -2.16
CA ARG A 106 -2.01 -11.12 -2.67
C ARG A 106 -0.94 -11.01 -1.59
N GLY A 107 -1.30 -10.93 -0.31
CA GLY A 107 -0.33 -10.87 0.79
C GLY A 107 -0.59 -9.77 1.79
N ILE A 108 0.40 -9.49 2.63
CA ILE A 108 0.30 -8.53 3.71
C ILE A 108 1.19 -7.33 3.40
N TYR A 109 0.59 -6.14 3.36
CA TYR A 109 1.26 -4.88 3.16
C TYR A 109 1.40 -4.16 4.49
N THR A 110 2.62 -3.83 4.89
CA THR A 110 2.91 -2.99 6.06
C THR A 110 3.41 -1.64 5.60
N ILE A 111 2.81 -0.55 6.11
CA ILE A 111 3.21 0.83 5.80
C ILE A 111 3.61 1.53 7.08
N GLU A 112 4.79 2.13 7.11
CA GLU A 112 5.33 2.86 8.26
C GLU A 112 6.04 4.14 7.85
N VAL A 113 5.96 5.16 8.70
CA VAL A 113 6.75 6.39 8.54
C VAL A 113 8.18 6.12 8.99
N ILE A 114 9.15 6.53 8.20
CA ILE A 114 10.57 6.35 8.52
C ILE A 114 11.33 7.67 8.81
N GLU A 115 10.69 8.83 8.57
CA GLU A 115 11.24 10.17 8.83
C GLU A 115 10.15 11.17 9.29
#